data_AF-A0A8J8F4K4-F1
#
_entry.id   AF-A0A8J8F4K4-F1
#
_cell.length_a   1.000
_cell.length_b   1.000
_cell.length_c   1.000
_cell.angle_alpha   90.00
_cell.angle_beta   90.00
_cell.angle_gamma   90.00
#
_symmetry.space_group_name_H-M   'P 1'
#
loop_
_entity.id
_entity.type
_entity.pdbx_description
1 polymer ?
#
loop_
_entity_poly.entity_id
_entity_poly.type
_entity_poly.pdbx_seq_one_letter_code
_entity_poly.pdbx_strand_id
1 'polypeptide(L)'
;MDSRTQERVERWDSRPFDGDLRALAAGDFSGAVVSDGAWLFVLGGRIVGVVDGAPEAFAGGSGTVYEAPHRALPLLCSMKARCGAPRGTYDTVETPLEEIDRTLREGSFTGFVELSENVHSGDYYLVYYGGRRMAVAYVGDAERLLVGTDAFERAADEGGSYAVVDVEIDVRDVAELDVEAPSGAEAGSRADGQSTNPDDERAASAEAARATAGNRASEPSTEATEAETDRSNDEPPEPTTRDDPASREARDEPTGESARTQPGANGDGALEAADRDADVDDIEAERESLRARNRELSATVDRLRSRVRTLEAELEDARAGPPRESAPGPDLGLDEALSQTNLFVRYESRSQPTLGAAREARIEREAVGSNLRLEYHTRFDDVGATIDGDPFEEVLANTMEFRFLEWLATELFFEIRDTGRADALADLYEGISRIDRVELRSAVPLEDDRDSVEFDVVAYDKRGSPLLVAILDDSRDPIPRERVEGARTDASAVADRYPEFAAALVVARSYFEPGALEVVEEATRSGFLSRGSRLSYVNDPGYHLCLAEARSAGLHLTVPEL
;
A
#
# COMPACT_ATOMS: atom_id res chain seq x y z
N MET A 1 -6.52 -9.84 17.93
CA MET A 1 -5.77 -9.35 16.73
C MET A 1 -6.65 -8.37 15.97
N ASP A 2 -6.11 -7.35 15.28
CA ASP A 2 -6.92 -6.49 14.41
C ASP A 2 -7.28 -7.19 13.08
N SER A 3 -8.41 -6.80 12.47
CA SER A 3 -8.94 -7.45 11.28
C SER A 3 -8.03 -7.30 10.06
N ARG A 4 -7.33 -6.17 9.93
CA ARG A 4 -6.44 -5.89 8.78
C ARG A 4 -5.21 -6.79 8.82
N THR A 5 -4.60 -6.98 9.99
CA THR A 5 -3.49 -7.92 10.19
C THR A 5 -3.92 -9.35 9.90
N GLN A 6 -5.10 -9.77 10.38
CA GLN A 6 -5.64 -11.11 10.11
C GLN A 6 -5.79 -11.36 8.60
N GLU A 7 -6.48 -10.46 7.87
CA GLU A 7 -6.67 -10.60 6.43
C GLU A 7 -5.34 -10.67 5.67
N ARG A 8 -4.31 -9.94 6.11
CA ARG A 8 -2.98 -9.96 5.48
C ARG A 8 -2.27 -11.30 5.67
N VAL A 9 -2.40 -11.92 6.84
CA VAL A 9 -1.82 -13.24 7.12
C VAL A 9 -2.55 -14.34 6.35
N GLU A 10 -3.88 -14.25 6.24
CA GLU A 10 -4.68 -15.24 5.51
C GLU A 10 -4.40 -15.29 4.00
N ARG A 11 -3.76 -14.24 3.44
CA ARG A 11 -3.30 -14.19 2.05
C ARG A 11 -1.97 -14.92 1.82
N TRP A 12 -1.27 -15.35 2.87
CA TRP A 12 -0.01 -16.08 2.76
C TRP A 12 -0.24 -17.52 2.29
N ASP A 13 0.82 -18.15 1.79
CA ASP A 13 0.78 -19.56 1.40
C ASP A 13 0.39 -20.42 2.61
N SER A 14 -0.68 -21.20 2.46
CA SER A 14 -1.26 -21.95 3.56
C SER A 14 -1.23 -23.45 3.34
N ARG A 15 -1.08 -24.19 4.45
CA ARG A 15 -1.17 -25.66 4.45
C ARG A 15 -1.75 -26.19 5.76
N PRO A 16 -2.36 -27.39 5.76
CA PRO A 16 -2.81 -28.03 6.98
C PRO A 16 -1.67 -28.18 7.99
N PHE A 17 -1.99 -27.99 9.26
CA PHE A 17 -1.12 -28.20 10.40
C PHE A 17 -1.60 -29.42 11.18
N ASP A 18 -0.70 -30.38 11.41
CA ASP A 18 -1.01 -31.63 12.12
C ASP A 18 -0.59 -31.62 13.60
N GLY A 19 -0.24 -30.45 14.15
CA GLY A 19 0.11 -30.31 15.57
C GLY A 19 1.59 -30.47 15.89
N ASP A 20 2.42 -30.77 14.89
CA ASP A 20 3.87 -30.96 15.07
C ASP A 20 4.61 -29.62 15.00
N LEU A 21 4.62 -28.89 16.13
CA LEU A 21 5.40 -27.65 16.26
C LEU A 21 6.91 -27.91 16.13
N ARG A 22 7.41 -29.08 16.54
CA ARG A 22 8.84 -29.40 16.48
C ARG A 22 9.31 -29.56 15.04
N ALA A 23 8.48 -30.10 14.16
CA ALA A 23 8.76 -30.13 12.73
C ALA A 23 8.86 -28.72 12.12
N LEU A 24 8.01 -27.78 12.56
CA LEU A 24 8.12 -26.37 12.13
C LEU A 24 9.40 -25.73 12.67
N ALA A 25 9.77 -26.01 13.92
CA ALA A 25 10.99 -25.53 14.53
C ALA A 25 12.25 -26.01 13.79
N ALA A 26 12.31 -27.31 13.50
CA ALA A 26 13.43 -27.93 12.78
C ALA A 26 13.53 -27.47 11.30
N GLY A 27 12.44 -26.97 10.73
CA GLY A 27 12.38 -26.46 9.36
C GLY A 27 12.70 -24.97 9.23
N ASP A 28 13.20 -24.30 10.27
CA ASP A 28 13.42 -22.84 10.30
C ASP A 28 12.18 -22.02 9.89
N PHE A 29 10.99 -22.54 10.20
CA PHE A 29 9.73 -21.97 9.73
C PHE A 29 9.54 -20.53 10.21
N SER A 30 9.03 -19.67 9.31
CA SER A 30 8.65 -18.29 9.61
C SER A 30 7.25 -18.03 9.11
N GLY A 31 6.32 -17.68 10.00
CA GLY A 31 4.92 -17.55 9.63
C GLY A 31 3.98 -17.52 10.84
N ALA A 32 2.72 -17.83 10.58
CA ALA A 32 1.68 -17.96 11.60
C ALA A 32 1.07 -19.36 11.59
N VAL A 33 0.65 -19.84 12.75
CA VAL A 33 -0.15 -21.06 12.91
C VAL A 33 -1.46 -20.67 13.57
N VAL A 34 -2.57 -21.11 12.98
CA VAL A 34 -3.92 -20.85 13.47
C VAL A 34 -4.56 -22.17 13.89
N SER A 35 -5.03 -22.22 15.13
CA SER A 35 -5.75 -23.37 15.70
C SER A 35 -6.82 -22.86 16.66
N ASP A 36 -8.07 -23.31 16.49
CA ASP A 36 -9.19 -22.95 17.38
C ASP A 36 -9.36 -21.44 17.64
N GLY A 37 -9.01 -20.60 16.66
CA GLY A 37 -9.08 -19.14 16.76
C GLY A 37 -7.90 -18.48 17.46
N ALA A 38 -6.95 -19.24 18.02
CA ALA A 38 -5.69 -18.75 18.55
C ALA A 38 -4.63 -18.64 17.43
N TRP A 39 -3.73 -17.66 17.56
CA TRP A 39 -2.65 -17.42 16.60
C TRP A 39 -1.29 -17.54 17.26
N LEU A 40 -0.40 -18.30 16.63
CA LEU A 40 0.99 -18.49 17.04
C LEU A 40 1.91 -17.94 15.93
N PHE A 41 2.76 -16.96 16.25
CA PHE A 41 3.76 -16.44 15.33
C PHE A 41 5.12 -17.08 15.59
N VAL A 42 5.71 -17.62 14.52
CA VAL A 42 6.99 -18.30 14.54
C VAL A 42 7.97 -17.58 13.61
N LEU A 43 9.21 -17.42 14.06
CA LEU A 43 10.30 -16.79 13.33
C LEU A 43 11.55 -17.68 13.40
N GLY A 44 11.98 -18.24 12.27
CA GLY A 44 13.14 -19.13 12.23
C GLY A 44 13.02 -20.27 13.25
N GLY A 45 11.85 -20.89 13.32
CA GLY A 45 11.55 -22.00 14.22
C GLY A 45 11.31 -21.63 15.70
N ARG A 46 11.40 -20.34 16.07
CA ARG A 46 11.16 -19.86 17.44
C ARG A 46 9.85 -19.11 17.57
N ILE A 47 9.18 -19.27 18.70
CA ILE A 47 7.91 -18.61 18.99
C ILE A 47 8.21 -17.17 19.37
N VAL A 48 7.64 -16.21 18.64
CA VAL A 48 7.81 -14.77 18.90
C VAL A 48 6.52 -14.10 19.36
N GLY A 49 5.38 -14.78 19.26
CA GLY A 49 4.08 -14.21 19.60
C GLY A 49 2.98 -15.25 19.74
N VAL A 50 2.06 -15.02 20.67
CA VAL A 50 0.79 -15.75 20.77
C VAL A 50 -0.33 -14.75 21.00
N VAL A 51 -1.45 -14.94 20.31
CA VAL A 51 -2.65 -14.11 20.41
C VAL A 51 -3.85 -15.01 20.69
N ASP A 52 -4.66 -14.61 21.67
CA ASP A 52 -5.90 -15.31 22.07
C ASP A 52 -5.69 -16.80 22.46
N GLY A 53 -4.52 -17.13 23.04
CA GLY A 53 -4.19 -18.49 23.48
C GLY A 53 -2.82 -18.61 24.18
N ALA A 54 -2.38 -19.86 24.36
CA ALA A 54 -1.07 -20.23 24.91
C ALA A 54 -0.33 -21.14 23.91
N PRO A 55 1.02 -21.08 23.83
CA PRO A 55 1.76 -21.83 22.81
C PRO A 55 1.60 -23.36 22.94
N GLU A 56 1.33 -23.86 24.14
CA GLU A 56 1.13 -25.28 24.43
C GLU A 56 -0.14 -25.83 23.76
N ALA A 57 -1.15 -24.98 23.52
CA ALA A 57 -2.41 -25.39 22.89
C ALA A 57 -2.26 -25.84 21.43
N PHE A 58 -1.16 -25.45 20.78
CA PHE A 58 -0.88 -25.80 19.39
C PHE A 58 -0.16 -27.14 19.26
N ALA A 59 0.38 -27.68 20.35
CA ALA A 59 1.09 -28.95 20.31
C ALA A 59 0.10 -30.13 20.26
N GLY A 60 0.12 -30.90 19.18
CA GLY A 60 -0.79 -32.03 18.95
C GLY A 60 -2.22 -31.66 18.51
N GLY A 61 -2.50 -30.37 18.30
CA GLY A 61 -3.77 -29.87 17.73
C GLY A 61 -3.76 -29.85 16.20
N SER A 62 -4.91 -29.73 15.54
CA SER A 62 -4.99 -29.55 14.09
C SER A 62 -5.32 -28.10 13.73
N GLY A 63 -4.69 -27.55 12.69
CA GLY A 63 -4.93 -26.16 12.30
C GLY A 63 -4.47 -25.85 10.88
N THR A 64 -4.12 -24.59 10.66
CA THR A 64 -3.56 -24.10 9.39
C THR A 64 -2.26 -23.36 9.65
N VAL A 65 -1.21 -23.71 8.91
CA VAL A 65 0.04 -22.94 8.86
C VAL A 65 -0.04 -21.97 7.70
N TYR A 66 0.36 -20.72 7.93
CA TYR A 66 0.53 -19.65 6.95
C TYR A 66 2.00 -19.24 6.89
N GLU A 67 2.67 -19.49 5.76
CA GLU A 67 4.10 -19.22 5.57
C GLU A 67 4.35 -17.75 5.16
N ALA A 68 5.11 -17.02 5.97
CA ALA A 68 5.34 -15.60 5.71
C ALA A 68 6.27 -15.40 4.51
N PRO A 69 5.90 -14.54 3.54
CA PRO A 69 6.78 -14.16 2.42
C PRO A 69 8.10 -13.53 2.86
N HIS A 70 8.15 -12.98 4.08
CA HIS A 70 9.36 -12.42 4.66
C HIS A 70 9.35 -12.49 6.19
N ARG A 71 10.52 -12.77 6.77
CA ARG A 71 10.77 -12.90 8.22
C ARG A 71 10.38 -11.67 9.07
N ALA A 72 10.14 -10.51 8.47
CA ALA A 72 9.67 -9.33 9.20
C ALA A 72 8.21 -9.46 9.63
N LEU A 73 7.40 -10.21 8.89
CA LEU A 73 5.95 -10.22 9.04
C LEU A 73 5.48 -10.94 10.31
N PRO A 74 5.99 -12.14 10.67
CA PRO A 74 5.60 -12.77 11.93
C PRO A 74 5.95 -11.90 13.15
N LEU A 75 7.09 -11.20 13.07
CA LEU A 75 7.52 -10.29 14.12
C LEU A 75 6.64 -9.03 14.18
N LEU A 76 6.34 -8.41 13.04
CA LEU A 76 5.43 -7.26 12.95
C LEU A 76 4.03 -7.61 13.48
N CYS A 77 3.48 -8.76 13.10
CA CYS A 77 2.16 -9.19 13.57
C CYS A 77 2.15 -9.43 15.08
N SER A 78 3.21 -10.07 15.62
CA SER A 78 3.38 -10.21 17.07
C SER A 78 3.46 -8.86 17.78
N MET A 79 4.22 -7.92 17.21
CA MET A 79 4.37 -6.57 17.77
C MET A 79 3.05 -5.77 17.74
N LYS A 80 2.33 -5.76 16.61
CA LYS A 80 1.02 -5.08 16.49
C LYS A 80 -0.05 -5.70 17.38
N ALA A 81 0.00 -7.01 17.63
CA ALA A 81 -0.93 -7.65 18.56
C ALA A 81 -0.69 -7.27 20.03
N ARG A 82 0.53 -6.82 20.36
CA ARG A 82 0.96 -6.47 21.73
C ARG A 82 1.23 -4.97 21.92
N CYS A 83 1.11 -4.17 20.87
CA CYS A 83 1.51 -2.77 20.93
C CYS A 83 0.62 -1.94 21.84
N GLY A 84 1.25 -1.07 22.62
CA GLY A 84 0.57 -0.03 23.41
C GLY A 84 0.50 1.30 22.64
N ALA A 85 0.36 2.39 23.40
CA ALA A 85 0.46 3.73 22.82
C ALA A 85 1.85 3.99 22.24
N PRO A 86 1.97 4.81 21.17
CA PRO A 86 3.26 5.14 20.59
C PRO A 86 4.12 5.91 21.60
N ARG A 87 5.43 5.63 21.57
CA ARG A 87 6.44 6.34 22.37
C ARG A 87 6.59 7.79 21.92
N GLY A 88 6.38 8.05 20.64
CA GLY A 88 6.39 9.37 20.03
C GLY A 88 5.90 9.32 18.58
N THR A 89 5.39 10.45 18.09
CA THR A 89 4.98 10.65 16.71
C THR A 89 5.76 11.83 16.14
N TYR A 90 6.25 11.70 14.92
CA TYR A 90 7.14 12.64 14.25
C TYR A 90 6.69 12.86 12.80
N ASP A 91 7.04 14.01 12.24
CA ASP A 91 6.79 14.32 10.82
C ASP A 91 8.06 14.04 9.98
N THR A 92 7.91 13.40 8.82
CA THR A 92 9.07 13.06 7.97
C THR A 92 9.77 14.29 7.37
N VAL A 93 9.09 15.44 7.26
CA VAL A 93 9.69 16.70 6.80
C VAL A 93 10.60 17.29 7.88
N GLU A 94 10.20 17.19 9.14
CA GLU A 94 10.98 17.73 10.27
C GLU A 94 12.06 16.76 10.73
N THR A 95 11.74 15.47 10.80
CA THR A 95 12.65 14.41 11.25
C THR A 95 12.65 13.28 10.21
N PRO A 96 13.57 13.34 9.21
CA PRO A 96 13.64 12.34 8.16
C PRO A 96 13.76 10.92 8.71
N LEU A 97 13.12 9.97 8.04
CA LEU A 97 13.06 8.57 8.49
C LEU A 97 14.45 7.93 8.63
N GLU A 98 15.44 8.39 7.87
CA GLU A 98 16.82 7.94 7.95
C GLU A 98 17.52 8.37 9.25
N GLU A 99 17.16 9.53 9.80
CA GLU A 99 17.73 10.05 11.03
C GLU A 99 17.25 9.23 12.24
N ILE A 100 15.95 8.95 12.29
CA ILE A 100 15.40 8.10 13.35
C ILE A 100 15.88 6.65 13.20
N ASP A 101 15.98 6.11 11.97
CA ASP A 101 16.51 4.75 11.73
C ASP A 101 17.89 4.57 12.35
N ARG A 102 18.81 5.50 12.08
CA ARG A 102 20.16 5.49 12.65
C ARG A 102 20.13 5.45 14.18
N THR A 103 19.33 6.32 14.79
CA THR A 103 19.20 6.40 16.25
C THR A 103 18.65 5.11 16.86
N LEU A 104 17.61 4.52 16.27
CA LEU A 104 17.00 3.29 16.77
C LEU A 104 17.94 2.08 16.65
N ARG A 105 18.72 2.03 15.56
CA ARG A 105 19.70 0.96 15.33
C ARG A 105 20.87 1.03 16.32
N GLU A 106 21.40 2.22 16.56
CA GLU A 106 22.46 2.43 17.55
C GLU A 106 21.98 2.14 18.98
N GLY A 107 20.71 2.44 19.27
CA GLY A 107 20.08 2.21 20.57
C GLY A 107 19.66 0.77 20.87
N SER A 108 19.97 -0.21 20.00
CA SER A 108 19.50 -1.60 20.14
C SER A 108 17.98 -1.72 20.30
N PHE A 109 17.23 -0.84 19.65
CA PHE A 109 15.78 -0.73 19.78
C PHE A 109 15.04 -2.03 19.40
N THR A 110 13.95 -2.30 20.10
CA THR A 110 13.01 -3.39 19.79
C THR A 110 11.59 -2.83 19.78
N GLY A 111 10.90 -3.02 18.65
CA GLY A 111 9.62 -2.38 18.36
C GLY A 111 9.48 -2.13 16.87
N PHE A 112 8.58 -1.24 16.48
CA PHE A 112 8.42 -0.86 15.08
C PHE A 112 8.13 0.63 14.91
N VAL A 113 8.39 1.13 13.72
CA VAL A 113 7.94 2.44 13.25
C VAL A 113 6.84 2.21 12.23
N GLU A 114 5.71 2.90 12.40
CA GLU A 114 4.57 2.87 11.48
C GLU A 114 4.43 4.25 10.84
N LEU A 115 4.63 4.31 9.53
CA LEU A 115 4.39 5.48 8.68
C LEU A 115 3.15 5.16 7.85
N SER A 116 2.00 5.64 8.33
CA SER A 116 0.70 5.41 7.71
C SER A 116 -0.24 6.62 7.78
N GLU A 117 0.12 7.65 8.56
CA GLU A 117 -0.69 8.87 8.67
C GLU A 117 -0.24 9.90 7.64
N ASN A 118 -1.19 10.40 6.85
CA ASN A 118 -0.95 11.32 5.73
C ASN A 118 0.01 10.76 4.65
N VAL A 119 0.09 9.43 4.53
CA VAL A 119 0.92 8.74 3.53
C VAL A 119 0.04 8.33 2.35
N HIS A 120 0.42 8.74 1.13
CA HIS A 120 -0.45 8.61 -0.04
C HIS A 120 -0.31 7.28 -0.78
N SER A 121 0.75 6.54 -0.52
CA SER A 121 1.15 5.38 -1.32
C SER A 121 1.00 4.04 -0.62
N GLY A 122 0.74 4.01 0.69
CA GLY A 122 0.58 2.75 1.43
C GLY A 122 0.89 2.83 2.91
N ASP A 123 0.94 1.65 3.55
CA ASP A 123 1.43 1.52 4.92
C ASP A 123 2.91 1.10 4.91
N TYR A 124 3.74 1.80 5.68
CA TYR A 124 5.17 1.53 5.80
C TYR A 124 5.53 1.17 7.23
N TYR A 125 6.32 0.11 7.37
CA TYR A 125 6.72 -0.45 8.65
C TYR A 125 8.22 -0.67 8.71
N LEU A 126 8.90 -0.08 9.68
CA LEU A 126 10.28 -0.42 10.02
C LEU A 126 10.29 -1.25 11.30
N VAL A 127 10.51 -2.55 11.18
CA VAL A 127 10.54 -3.48 12.33
C VAL A 127 11.95 -3.57 12.86
N TYR A 128 12.12 -3.44 14.18
CA TYR A 128 13.41 -3.51 14.85
C TYR A 128 13.43 -4.61 15.90
N TYR A 129 14.50 -5.39 15.92
CA TYR A 129 14.79 -6.33 16.99
C TYR A 129 16.27 -6.25 17.36
N GLY A 130 16.58 -5.81 18.59
CA GLY A 130 17.95 -5.59 19.04
C GLY A 130 18.75 -4.65 18.12
N GLY A 131 18.11 -3.60 17.59
CA GLY A 131 18.72 -2.64 16.66
C GLY A 131 18.85 -3.12 15.22
N ARG A 132 18.40 -4.35 14.88
CA ARG A 132 18.36 -4.82 13.49
C ARG A 132 17.05 -4.39 12.83
N ARG A 133 17.15 -3.52 11.82
CA ARG A 133 16.03 -3.06 10.99
C ARG A 133 15.60 -4.09 9.94
N MET A 134 14.30 -4.25 9.79
CA MET A 134 13.65 -5.01 8.73
C MET A 134 12.44 -4.21 8.22
N ALA A 135 12.54 -3.64 7.03
CA ALA A 135 11.49 -2.80 6.46
C ALA A 135 10.47 -3.62 5.67
N VAL A 136 9.21 -3.21 5.74
CA VAL A 136 8.04 -3.78 5.08
C VAL A 136 7.17 -2.62 4.60
N ALA A 137 6.61 -2.71 3.41
CA ALA A 137 5.62 -1.76 2.93
C ALA A 137 4.49 -2.50 2.19
N TYR A 138 3.28 -1.99 2.32
CA TYR A 138 2.11 -2.42 1.54
C TYR A 138 1.68 -1.24 0.68
N VAL A 139 2.03 -1.27 -0.61
CA VAL A 139 1.95 -0.10 -1.50
C VAL A 139 0.80 -0.24 -2.50
N GLY A 140 0.02 0.84 -2.65
CA GLY A 140 -1.14 0.97 -3.54
C GLY A 140 -2.36 0.19 -3.08
N ASP A 141 -3.46 0.30 -3.83
CA ASP A 141 -4.75 -0.32 -3.49
C ASP A 141 -4.71 -1.85 -3.54
N ALA A 142 -3.78 -2.41 -4.31
CA ALA A 142 -3.53 -3.85 -4.36
C ALA A 142 -2.73 -4.39 -3.16
N GLU A 143 -2.36 -3.52 -2.20
CA GLU A 143 -1.50 -3.82 -1.04
C GLU A 143 -0.24 -4.61 -1.42
N ARG A 144 0.46 -4.19 -2.49
CA ARG A 144 1.65 -4.90 -2.97
C ARG A 144 2.74 -4.87 -1.89
N LEU A 145 3.15 -6.05 -1.44
CA LEU A 145 4.19 -6.22 -0.43
C LEU A 145 5.57 -5.90 -1.00
N LEU A 146 6.22 -4.88 -0.45
CA LEU A 146 7.66 -4.62 -0.60
C LEU A 146 8.37 -4.95 0.72
N VAL A 147 9.60 -5.45 0.64
CA VAL A 147 10.40 -5.80 1.82
C VAL A 147 11.86 -5.41 1.64
N GLY A 148 12.57 -5.22 2.75
CA GLY A 148 14.02 -4.99 2.71
C GLY A 148 14.38 -3.57 2.27
N THR A 149 15.38 -3.42 1.41
CA THR A 149 15.88 -2.09 1.01
C THR A 149 14.84 -1.30 0.23
N ASP A 150 14.17 -1.93 -0.73
CA ASP A 150 13.14 -1.30 -1.56
C ASP A 150 12.00 -0.71 -0.71
N ALA A 151 11.58 -1.42 0.34
CA ALA A 151 10.58 -0.93 1.27
C ALA A 151 11.06 0.28 2.08
N PHE A 152 12.35 0.32 2.45
CA PHE A 152 12.92 1.43 3.20
C PHE A 152 13.14 2.67 2.35
N GLU A 153 13.74 2.52 1.16
CA GLU A 153 13.94 3.63 0.23
C GLU A 153 12.59 4.26 -0.11
N ARG A 154 11.60 3.42 -0.41
CA ARG A 154 10.26 3.89 -0.68
C ARG A 154 9.62 4.60 0.52
N ALA A 155 9.84 4.15 1.76
CA ALA A 155 9.36 4.82 2.96
C ALA A 155 10.09 6.15 3.25
N ALA A 156 11.38 6.24 2.93
CA ALA A 156 12.18 7.43 3.16
C ALA A 156 11.78 8.59 2.23
N ASP A 157 11.28 8.27 1.04
CA ASP A 157 10.77 9.24 0.06
C ASP A 157 9.31 9.67 0.33
N GLU A 158 8.64 9.09 1.33
CA GLU A 158 7.24 9.40 1.64
C GLU A 158 7.10 10.58 2.62
N GLY A 159 6.17 11.47 2.27
CA GLY A 159 5.69 12.52 3.17
C GLY A 159 4.63 11.95 4.10
N GLY A 160 4.75 12.18 5.40
CA GLY A 160 3.73 11.79 6.36
C GLY A 160 4.18 11.87 7.81
N SER A 161 3.30 11.45 8.71
CA SER A 161 3.61 11.32 10.13
C SER A 161 3.87 9.84 10.47
N TYR A 162 4.95 9.57 11.19
CA TYR A 162 5.28 8.23 11.66
C TYR A 162 5.26 8.14 13.19
N ALA A 163 4.80 7.00 13.68
CA ALA A 163 4.77 6.65 15.09
C ALA A 163 5.88 5.65 15.41
N VAL A 164 6.65 5.90 16.47
CA VAL A 164 7.64 4.96 17.01
C VAL A 164 7.01 4.21 18.18
N VAL A 165 6.93 2.89 18.08
CA VAL A 165 6.25 2.04 19.06
C VAL A 165 7.24 1.05 19.65
N ASP A 166 7.50 1.13 20.96
CA ASP A 166 8.30 0.13 21.66
C ASP A 166 7.45 -1.08 22.04
N VAL A 167 8.01 -2.28 21.86
CA VAL A 167 7.33 -3.53 22.18
C VAL A 167 8.34 -4.52 22.74
N GLU A 168 8.03 -5.10 23.90
CA GLU A 168 8.79 -6.23 24.43
C GLU A 168 8.36 -7.54 23.73
N ILE A 169 9.32 -8.27 23.21
CA ILE A 169 9.10 -9.57 22.55
C ILE A 169 9.76 -10.67 23.37
N ASP A 170 8.93 -11.57 23.88
CA ASP A 170 9.36 -12.83 24.50
C ASP A 170 9.55 -13.89 23.40
N VAL A 171 10.80 -14.33 23.22
CA VAL A 171 11.17 -15.36 22.23
C VAL A 171 11.36 -16.68 22.96
N ARG A 172 10.55 -17.68 22.61
CA ARG A 172 10.59 -19.01 23.24
C ARG A 172 10.98 -20.08 22.24
N ASP A 173 11.81 -21.03 22.68
CA ASP A 173 12.14 -22.20 21.88
C ASP A 173 11.00 -23.22 21.93
N VAL A 174 10.63 -23.78 20.77
CA VAL A 174 9.59 -24.82 20.70
C VAL A 174 10.00 -26.08 21.48
N ALA A 175 11.31 -26.31 21.64
CA ALA A 175 11.85 -27.41 22.42
C ALA A 175 11.60 -27.27 23.93
N GLU A 176 11.41 -26.03 24.43
CA GLU A 176 11.12 -25.74 25.84
C GLU A 176 9.63 -25.87 26.17
N LEU A 177 8.77 -26.07 25.17
CA LEU A 177 7.39 -26.47 25.43
C LEU A 177 7.39 -27.91 25.95
N ASP A 178 7.15 -28.07 27.25
CA ASP A 178 6.94 -29.35 27.92
C ASP A 178 5.67 -30.02 27.39
N VAL A 179 5.75 -30.59 26.19
CA VAL A 179 4.72 -31.46 25.64
C VAL A 179 5.13 -32.89 25.96
N GLU A 180 4.55 -33.45 27.03
CA GLU A 180 4.49 -34.90 27.20
C GLU A 180 3.83 -35.49 25.96
N ALA A 181 4.62 -36.17 25.13
CA ALA A 181 4.12 -36.86 23.96
C ALA A 181 3.06 -37.90 24.37
N PRO A 182 1.88 -37.96 23.73
CA PRO A 182 0.95 -39.04 23.99
C PRO A 182 1.53 -40.31 23.37
N SER A 183 2.21 -41.10 24.20
CA SER A 183 2.56 -42.49 23.88
C SER A 183 1.28 -43.30 23.77
N GLY A 184 1.00 -43.81 22.56
CA GLY A 184 -0.15 -44.67 22.30
C GLY A 184 -0.06 -46.01 23.03
N ALA A 185 -1.18 -46.42 23.64
CA ALA A 185 -1.44 -47.82 24.00
C ALA A 185 -2.95 -48.12 24.00
N GLU A 186 -3.33 -48.88 22.97
CA GLU A 186 -4.36 -49.91 22.84
C GLU A 186 -5.55 -50.05 23.83
N ALA A 187 -6.73 -50.11 23.21
CA ALA A 187 -7.81 -51.11 23.35
C ALA A 187 -8.22 -51.63 24.76
N GLY A 188 -9.46 -51.35 25.15
CA GLY A 188 -10.10 -52.02 26.29
C GLY A 188 -11.60 -51.77 26.50
N SER A 189 -12.42 -52.47 25.71
CA SER A 189 -13.73 -53.05 26.07
C SER A 189 -15.01 -52.19 26.27
N ARG A 190 -16.01 -52.62 25.49
CA ARG A 190 -17.46 -52.38 25.45
C ARG A 190 -18.22 -52.60 26.77
N ALA A 191 -19.29 -51.82 26.95
CA ALA A 191 -20.68 -52.21 27.32
C ALA A 191 -21.59 -50.97 27.10
N ASP A 192 -22.46 -50.93 26.08
CA ASP A 192 -23.90 -51.29 26.10
C ASP A 192 -24.70 -50.46 27.13
N GLY A 193 -25.73 -49.66 26.83
CA GLY A 193 -26.44 -49.36 25.59
C GLY A 193 -27.58 -48.36 25.90
N GLN A 194 -28.46 -48.21 24.91
CA GLN A 194 -29.84 -47.70 24.99
C GLN A 194 -30.13 -46.25 24.52
N SER A 195 -30.91 -46.23 23.43
CA SER A 195 -31.57 -45.14 22.72
C SER A 195 -32.77 -44.59 23.51
N THR A 196 -33.02 -43.28 23.41
CA THR A 196 -34.36 -42.67 23.15
C THR A 196 -34.28 -41.14 23.10
N ASN A 197 -34.75 -40.53 22.01
CA ASN A 197 -35.51 -39.26 22.01
C ASN A 197 -37.02 -39.64 21.96
N PRO A 198 -38.04 -38.77 22.20
CA PRO A 198 -38.05 -37.29 22.26
C PRO A 198 -38.97 -36.68 23.37
N ASP A 199 -39.14 -35.34 23.31
CA ASP A 199 -40.24 -34.46 23.76
C ASP A 199 -40.57 -34.24 25.26
N ASP A 200 -40.56 -32.95 25.65
CA ASP A 200 -41.73 -32.09 25.99
C ASP A 200 -41.59 -31.15 27.20
N GLU A 201 -42.02 -29.89 26.96
CA GLU A 201 -42.62 -28.88 27.87
C GLU A 201 -41.95 -28.53 29.23
N ARG A 202 -41.74 -27.28 29.66
CA ARG A 202 -42.77 -26.23 29.85
C ARG A 202 -42.17 -24.97 30.53
N ALA A 203 -42.53 -23.81 29.97
CA ALA A 203 -42.90 -22.52 30.57
C ALA A 203 -42.16 -21.89 31.78
N ALA A 204 -41.75 -20.62 31.61
CA ALA A 204 -42.41 -19.50 32.29
C ALA A 204 -42.09 -18.14 31.60
N SER A 205 -43.17 -17.42 31.28
CA SER A 205 -43.26 -16.08 30.72
C SER A 205 -43.04 -14.95 31.74
N ALA A 206 -42.71 -13.75 31.22
CA ALA A 206 -43.19 -12.39 31.55
C ALA A 206 -42.03 -11.41 31.32
N GLU A 207 -41.91 -10.64 30.24
CA GLU A 207 -42.79 -9.63 29.62
C GLU A 207 -43.04 -8.36 30.45
N ALA A 208 -42.64 -7.23 29.82
CA ALA A 208 -43.13 -5.85 29.95
C ALA A 208 -42.74 -5.04 31.20
N ALA A 209 -42.60 -3.71 31.17
CA ALA A 209 -42.45 -2.66 30.16
C ALA A 209 -42.48 -1.31 30.92
N ARG A 210 -41.86 -0.26 30.34
CA ARG A 210 -42.15 1.19 30.57
C ARG A 210 -41.79 1.73 31.98
N ALA A 211 -41.45 3.00 32.21
CA ALA A 211 -41.62 4.24 31.47
C ALA A 211 -40.75 5.39 32.07
N THR A 212 -40.22 6.26 31.21
CA THR A 212 -40.17 7.75 31.25
C THR A 212 -39.64 8.58 32.43
N ALA A 213 -38.77 9.52 32.02
CA ALA A 213 -38.82 10.99 32.20
C ALA A 213 -38.14 11.64 33.43
N GLY A 214 -37.32 12.67 33.17
CA GLY A 214 -36.82 13.56 34.24
C GLY A 214 -35.73 14.58 33.88
N ASN A 215 -35.99 15.44 32.89
CA ASN A 215 -35.32 16.70 32.55
C ASN A 215 -34.67 17.52 33.70
N ARG A 216 -33.49 18.14 33.47
CA ARG A 216 -33.22 19.58 33.76
C ARG A 216 -31.80 20.04 33.39
N ALA A 217 -31.75 21.16 32.65
CA ALA A 217 -30.60 21.99 32.35
C ALA A 217 -30.30 23.01 33.47
N SER A 218 -29.07 23.53 33.52
CA SER A 218 -28.69 24.91 33.89
C SER A 218 -27.17 25.13 33.80
N GLU A 219 -26.72 25.95 32.86
CA GLU A 219 -25.53 26.83 32.97
C GLU A 219 -25.94 28.14 33.69
N PRO A 220 -25.12 29.21 33.84
CA PRO A 220 -23.66 29.42 33.63
C PRO A 220 -22.96 30.14 34.82
N SER A 221 -21.65 30.43 34.72
CA SER A 221 -21.05 31.63 35.34
C SER A 221 -19.71 32.02 34.69
N THR A 222 -19.62 33.31 34.37
CA THR A 222 -18.54 34.10 33.77
C THR A 222 -17.81 34.97 34.81
N GLU A 223 -16.51 35.25 34.61
CA GLU A 223 -15.76 36.54 34.77
C GLU A 223 -14.24 36.23 34.86
N ALA A 224 -13.40 36.70 33.93
CA ALA A 224 -12.65 37.98 33.91
C ALA A 224 -11.57 38.05 35.02
N THR A 225 -10.29 38.42 34.81
CA THR A 225 -9.77 39.68 34.22
C THR A 225 -8.21 39.60 34.08
N GLU A 226 -7.65 40.17 32.99
CA GLU A 226 -6.41 41.01 32.79
C GLU A 226 -5.18 40.90 33.73
N ALA A 227 -3.92 41.25 33.42
CA ALA A 227 -3.08 41.54 32.24
C ALA A 227 -1.64 41.92 32.75
N GLU A 228 -0.64 41.88 31.86
CA GLU A 228 0.60 42.70 31.79
C GLU A 228 1.93 42.31 32.53
N THR A 229 2.97 42.02 31.70
CA THR A 229 4.44 42.36 31.71
C THR A 229 5.29 42.25 33.00
N ASP A 230 6.55 41.77 33.04
CA ASP A 230 7.78 42.25 32.36
C ASP A 230 9.00 41.29 32.62
N ARG A 231 10.09 41.53 31.89
CA ARG A 231 11.32 40.78 31.54
C ARG A 231 12.34 40.44 32.65
N SER A 232 13.19 39.42 32.44
CA SER A 232 14.67 39.52 32.20
C SER A 232 15.49 38.25 32.53
N ASN A 233 16.43 37.90 31.62
CA ASN A 233 17.71 37.14 31.72
C ASN A 233 17.72 35.73 32.37
N ASP A 234 18.57 34.76 32.02
CA ASP A 234 19.95 34.76 31.50
C ASP A 234 20.29 33.36 30.94
N GLU A 235 21.24 33.27 29.99
CA GLU A 235 21.87 32.04 29.47
C GLU A 235 23.41 32.10 29.76
N PRO A 236 24.26 31.19 29.23
CA PRO A 236 24.78 29.91 29.74
C PRO A 236 26.21 30.03 30.38
N PRO A 237 26.94 28.92 30.68
CA PRO A 237 28.07 28.55 29.79
C PRO A 237 28.58 27.09 29.80
N GLU A 238 29.45 26.78 28.81
CA GLU A 238 30.55 25.77 28.79
C GLU A 238 31.93 26.52 28.69
N PRO A 239 33.13 25.90 28.54
CA PRO A 239 33.76 24.66 29.06
C PRO A 239 35.19 24.92 29.63
N THR A 240 35.93 23.91 30.14
CA THR A 240 37.43 23.91 30.15
C THR A 240 38.07 22.51 30.21
N THR A 241 39.22 22.39 29.55
CA THR A 241 40.16 21.26 29.41
C THR A 241 41.36 21.34 30.36
N ARG A 242 41.99 20.20 30.73
CA ARG A 242 43.46 19.92 30.65
C ARG A 242 43.96 18.64 31.37
N ASP A 243 44.71 17.85 30.58
CA ASP A 243 46.04 17.22 30.75
C ASP A 243 46.45 16.23 31.88
N ASP A 244 46.99 15.09 31.40
CA ASP A 244 47.93 14.05 31.91
C ASP A 244 49.18 14.57 32.69
N PRO A 245 50.04 13.77 33.39
CA PRO A 245 50.65 12.49 32.91
C PRO A 245 51.02 11.36 33.92
N ALA A 246 51.10 10.14 33.35
CA ALA A 246 52.05 9.01 33.52
C ALA A 246 53.02 8.86 34.72
N SER A 247 53.17 7.62 35.25
CA SER A 247 54.40 6.76 35.18
C SER A 247 54.61 5.74 36.33
N ARG A 248 54.94 4.47 35.96
CA ARG A 248 55.92 3.51 36.60
C ARG A 248 55.55 2.87 37.95
N GLU A 249 55.86 1.62 38.36
CA GLU A 249 56.74 0.48 37.98
C GLU A 249 56.19 -0.76 38.77
N ALA A 250 56.02 -1.95 38.18
CA ALA A 250 56.92 -3.12 38.12
C ALA A 250 57.33 -3.82 39.44
N ARG A 251 56.95 -5.12 39.53
CA ARG A 251 57.55 -6.30 40.24
C ARG A 251 57.67 -6.34 41.77
N ASP A 252 57.15 -7.40 42.41
CA ASP A 252 57.91 -8.62 42.76
C ASP A 252 57.02 -9.68 43.46
N GLU A 253 57.15 -10.93 43.03
CA GLU A 253 56.88 -12.17 43.80
C GLU A 253 58.00 -12.33 44.87
N PRO A 254 57.83 -13.03 46.03
CA PRO A 254 57.57 -14.49 46.01
C PRO A 254 56.97 -15.18 47.28
N THR A 255 56.54 -16.44 47.07
CA THR A 255 56.64 -17.65 47.95
C THR A 255 56.00 -17.76 49.35
N GLY A 256 55.36 -18.92 49.58
CA GLY A 256 55.25 -19.63 50.87
C GLY A 256 53.83 -20.12 51.20
N GLU A 257 53.35 -21.24 50.64
CA GLU A 257 53.44 -22.62 51.16
C GLU A 257 52.34 -23.04 52.19
N SER A 258 51.57 -24.06 51.76
CA SER A 258 50.87 -25.11 52.53
C SER A 258 49.64 -24.79 53.39
N ALA A 259 48.48 -25.26 52.92
CA ALA A 259 47.73 -26.31 53.62
C ALA A 259 46.81 -27.08 52.66
N ARG A 260 47.12 -28.36 52.46
CA ARG A 260 46.26 -29.34 51.77
C ARG A 260 45.08 -29.69 52.68
N THR A 261 43.86 -29.69 52.14
CA THR A 261 42.78 -30.60 52.56
C THR A 261 41.89 -30.88 51.35
N GLN A 262 41.99 -32.11 50.86
CA GLN A 262 40.96 -32.86 50.12
C GLN A 262 41.05 -34.30 50.68
N PRO A 263 40.03 -35.18 50.63
CA PRO A 263 38.96 -35.22 49.62
C PRO A 263 37.56 -35.72 50.11
N GLY A 264 36.55 -35.56 49.24
CA GLY A 264 35.24 -36.23 49.31
C GLY A 264 34.27 -35.55 48.34
N ALA A 265 34.34 -35.82 47.02
CA ALA A 265 33.51 -36.81 46.31
C ALA A 265 32.00 -36.52 46.54
N ASN A 266 31.22 -36.08 45.55
CA ASN A 266 30.84 -36.76 44.30
C ASN A 266 30.33 -35.67 43.32
N GLY A 267 30.49 -35.68 42.00
CA GLY A 267 30.36 -36.76 41.02
C GLY A 267 29.68 -36.23 39.74
N ASP A 268 28.98 -35.09 39.82
CA ASP A 268 28.16 -34.58 38.70
C ASP A 268 28.81 -33.45 37.87
N GLY A 269 29.72 -32.65 38.46
CA GLY A 269 30.29 -31.49 37.75
C GLY A 269 31.36 -31.82 36.68
N ALA A 270 31.94 -33.01 36.71
CA ALA A 270 32.96 -33.43 35.73
C ALA A 270 32.36 -33.98 34.43
N LEU A 271 31.13 -34.52 34.51
CA LEU A 271 30.37 -34.95 33.34
C LEU A 271 29.77 -33.73 32.64
N GLU A 272 29.22 -32.75 33.37
CA GLU A 272 28.73 -31.51 32.76
C GLU A 272 29.83 -30.61 32.16
N ALA A 273 31.06 -30.65 32.70
CA ALA A 273 32.18 -29.92 32.10
C ALA A 273 32.62 -30.56 30.78
N ALA A 274 32.66 -31.89 30.71
CA ALA A 274 32.98 -32.61 29.48
C ALA A 274 31.88 -32.50 28.42
N ASP A 275 30.61 -32.45 28.83
CA ASP A 275 29.46 -32.25 27.94
C ASP A 275 29.47 -30.83 27.33
N ARG A 276 29.73 -29.80 28.16
CA ARG A 276 29.88 -28.41 27.69
C ARG A 276 31.08 -28.22 26.76
N ASP A 277 32.20 -28.90 27.00
CA ASP A 277 33.37 -28.83 26.11
C ASP A 277 33.05 -29.47 24.74
N ALA A 278 32.28 -30.57 24.72
CA ALA A 278 31.83 -31.20 23.47
C ALA A 278 30.84 -30.32 22.70
N ASP A 279 29.90 -29.66 23.39
CA ASP A 279 28.95 -28.72 22.77
C ASP A 279 29.66 -27.50 22.16
N VAL A 280 30.72 -27.00 22.82
CA VAL A 280 31.51 -25.87 22.30
C VAL A 280 32.25 -26.26 21.02
N ASP A 281 32.84 -27.45 20.97
CA ASP A 281 33.52 -27.97 19.77
C ASP A 281 32.55 -28.16 18.60
N ASP A 282 31.34 -28.68 18.86
CA ASP A 282 30.29 -28.85 17.85
C ASP A 282 29.78 -27.50 17.32
N ILE A 283 29.55 -26.52 18.21
CA ILE A 283 29.15 -25.16 17.83
C ILE A 283 30.26 -24.47 17.02
N GLU A 284 31.54 -24.67 17.36
CA GLU A 284 32.66 -24.10 16.61
C GLU A 284 32.77 -24.70 15.20
N ALA A 285 32.58 -26.02 15.07
CA ALA A 285 32.52 -26.72 13.80
C ALA A 285 31.34 -26.26 12.93
N GLU A 286 30.16 -26.08 13.51
CA GLU A 286 28.99 -25.54 12.82
C GLU A 286 29.24 -24.10 12.36
N ARG A 287 29.88 -23.26 13.19
CA ARG A 287 30.25 -21.90 12.82
C ARG A 287 31.22 -21.87 11.65
N GLU A 288 32.19 -22.78 11.60
CA GLU A 288 33.12 -22.86 10.47
C GLU A 288 32.40 -23.30 9.19
N SER A 289 31.51 -24.29 9.29
CA SER A 289 30.67 -24.76 8.18
C SER A 289 29.78 -23.64 7.62
N LEU A 290 29.08 -22.91 8.49
CA LEU A 290 28.24 -21.78 8.11
C LEU A 290 29.05 -20.66 7.46
N ARG A 291 30.25 -20.36 7.96
CA ARG A 291 31.15 -19.39 7.32
C ARG A 291 31.60 -19.84 5.94
N ALA A 292 31.92 -21.13 5.77
CA ALA A 292 32.27 -21.68 4.47
C ALA A 292 31.10 -21.58 3.48
N ARG A 293 29.89 -21.92 3.92
CA ARG A 293 28.68 -21.81 3.12
C ARG A 293 28.34 -20.36 2.77
N ASN A 294 28.53 -19.42 3.69
CA ASN A 294 28.31 -18.00 3.44
C ASN A 294 29.28 -17.46 2.38
N ARG A 295 30.55 -17.88 2.40
CA ARG A 295 31.53 -17.53 1.34
C ARG A 295 31.11 -18.09 -0.02
N GLU A 296 30.61 -19.33 -0.06
CA GLU A 296 30.13 -19.96 -1.30
C GLU A 296 28.88 -19.26 -1.87
N LEU A 297 27.90 -18.94 -1.01
CA LEU A 297 26.72 -18.18 -1.44
C LEU A 297 27.11 -16.79 -1.93
N SER A 298 28.01 -16.11 -1.24
CA SER A 298 28.50 -14.78 -1.66
C SER A 298 29.16 -14.85 -3.04
N ALA A 299 30.02 -15.84 -3.28
CA ALA A 299 30.63 -16.05 -4.59
C ALA A 299 29.59 -16.39 -5.69
N THR A 300 28.51 -17.08 -5.32
CA THR A 300 27.40 -17.38 -6.23
C THR A 300 26.60 -16.14 -6.58
N VAL A 301 26.30 -15.28 -5.59
CA VAL A 301 25.63 -13.99 -5.79
C VAL A 301 26.46 -13.10 -6.71
N ASP A 302 27.77 -13.00 -6.50
CA ASP A 302 28.65 -12.21 -7.36
C ASP A 302 28.68 -12.72 -8.80
N ARG A 303 28.71 -14.05 -8.97
CA ARG A 303 28.62 -14.69 -10.30
C ARG A 303 27.30 -14.39 -10.98
N LEU A 304 26.18 -14.54 -10.28
CA LEU A 304 24.84 -14.29 -10.82
C LEU A 304 24.66 -12.81 -11.16
N ARG A 305 25.09 -11.88 -10.31
CA ARG A 305 25.09 -10.44 -10.58
C ARG A 305 25.92 -10.09 -11.82
N SER A 306 27.11 -10.68 -11.95
CA SER A 306 27.91 -10.50 -13.16
C SER A 306 27.19 -11.03 -14.40
N ARG A 307 26.48 -12.17 -14.28
CA ARG A 307 25.73 -12.75 -15.40
C ARG A 307 24.53 -11.91 -15.78
N VAL A 308 23.80 -11.36 -14.82
CA VAL A 308 22.69 -10.42 -15.04
C VAL A 308 23.22 -9.21 -15.79
N ARG A 309 24.29 -8.56 -15.31
CA ARG A 309 24.89 -7.41 -16.01
C ARG A 309 25.31 -7.73 -17.45
N THR A 310 25.89 -8.91 -17.69
CA THR A 310 26.22 -9.35 -19.05
C THR A 310 24.98 -9.56 -19.90
N LEU A 311 23.94 -10.22 -19.37
CA LEU A 311 22.70 -10.46 -20.08
C LEU A 311 21.95 -9.15 -20.37
N GLU A 312 21.95 -8.19 -19.44
CA GLU A 312 21.40 -6.85 -19.64
C GLU A 312 22.13 -6.12 -20.76
N ALA A 313 23.47 -6.17 -20.79
CA ALA A 313 24.26 -5.58 -21.87
C ALA A 313 24.02 -6.27 -23.22
N GLU A 314 23.95 -7.61 -23.25
CA GLU A 314 23.62 -8.38 -24.46
C GLU A 314 22.20 -8.06 -24.96
N LEU A 315 21.26 -7.83 -24.05
CA LEU A 315 19.87 -7.50 -24.36
C LEU A 315 19.74 -6.05 -24.85
N GLU A 316 20.53 -5.12 -24.31
CA GLU A 316 20.65 -3.76 -24.80
C GLU A 316 21.25 -3.72 -26.21
N ASP A 317 22.34 -4.46 -26.46
CA ASP A 317 22.93 -4.60 -27.80
C ASP A 317 21.96 -5.26 -28.80
N ALA A 318 21.18 -6.25 -28.35
CA ALA A 318 20.17 -6.91 -29.18
C ALA A 318 18.97 -5.99 -29.49
N ARG A 319 18.57 -5.12 -28.54
CA ARG A 319 17.53 -4.09 -28.72
C ARG A 319 17.99 -2.97 -29.65
N ALA A 320 19.23 -2.51 -29.49
CA ALA A 320 19.83 -1.50 -30.35
C ALA A 320 19.91 -1.98 -31.81
N GLY A 321 20.14 -3.28 -32.04
CA GLY A 321 20.30 -3.85 -33.38
C GLY A 321 21.49 -3.25 -34.15
N PRO A 322 21.83 -3.75 -35.35
CA PRO A 322 22.70 -2.98 -36.24
C PRO A 322 22.00 -1.65 -36.55
N PRO A 323 22.71 -0.51 -36.64
CA PRO A 323 22.11 0.78 -36.93
C PRO A 323 21.34 0.64 -38.24
N ARG A 324 20.02 0.55 -38.14
CA ARG A 324 19.16 0.69 -39.30
C ARG A 324 19.24 2.16 -39.61
N GLU A 325 19.88 2.51 -40.72
CA GLU A 325 19.62 3.77 -41.42
C GLU A 325 18.16 3.74 -41.89
N SER A 326 17.21 3.74 -40.95
CA SER A 326 15.86 4.21 -41.20
C SER A 326 16.02 5.69 -41.52
N ALA A 327 15.46 6.13 -42.64
CA ALA A 327 15.41 7.56 -42.92
C ALA A 327 14.85 8.29 -41.69
N PRO A 328 15.44 9.42 -41.26
CA PRO A 328 14.88 10.17 -40.14
C PRO A 328 13.44 10.55 -40.50
N GLY A 329 12.48 10.15 -39.66
CA GLY A 329 11.09 10.55 -39.81
C GLY A 329 10.92 12.06 -39.58
N PRO A 330 9.70 12.58 -39.72
CA PRO A 330 9.43 14.00 -39.46
C PRO A 330 9.67 14.33 -37.98
N ASP A 331 10.25 15.51 -37.73
CA ASP A 331 10.34 16.10 -36.40
C ASP A 331 9.26 17.18 -36.27
N LEU A 332 8.38 17.04 -35.28
CA LEU A 332 7.16 17.83 -35.12
C LEU A 332 7.15 18.50 -33.75
N GLY A 333 6.44 19.63 -33.63
CA GLY A 333 6.10 20.18 -32.31
C GLY A 333 4.96 19.38 -31.66
N LEU A 334 4.93 19.34 -30.32
CA LEU A 334 3.91 18.60 -29.55
C LEU A 334 2.47 19.04 -29.90
N ASP A 335 2.20 20.34 -29.82
CA ASP A 335 1.34 21.13 -30.73
C ASP A 335 0.67 20.36 -31.87
N GLU A 336 1.47 20.31 -32.92
CA GLU A 336 1.11 19.84 -34.23
C GLU A 336 0.85 18.33 -34.23
N ALA A 337 1.72 17.56 -33.57
CA ALA A 337 1.62 16.11 -33.49
C ALA A 337 0.30 15.68 -32.83
N LEU A 338 -0.07 16.29 -31.70
CA LEU A 338 -1.31 15.95 -30.99
C LEU A 338 -2.56 16.32 -31.80
N SER A 339 -2.62 17.53 -32.38
CA SER A 339 -3.74 17.93 -33.25
C SER A 339 -3.93 17.02 -34.47
N GLN A 340 -2.88 16.30 -34.88
CA GLN A 340 -2.88 15.37 -36.00
C GLN A 340 -3.04 13.90 -35.57
N THR A 341 -3.23 13.63 -34.28
CA THR A 341 -3.35 12.29 -33.71
C THR A 341 -4.76 12.03 -33.21
N ASN A 342 -5.32 10.90 -33.62
CA ASN A 342 -6.58 10.38 -33.12
C ASN A 342 -6.33 9.07 -32.35
N LEU A 343 -6.96 8.92 -31.19
CA LEU A 343 -6.94 7.69 -30.42
C LEU A 343 -8.24 6.91 -30.64
N PHE A 344 -8.18 5.59 -30.51
CA PHE A 344 -9.30 4.70 -30.73
C PHE A 344 -9.38 3.66 -29.63
N VAL A 345 -10.59 3.47 -29.09
CA VAL A 345 -10.87 2.39 -28.15
C VAL A 345 -11.22 1.13 -28.96
N ARG A 346 -10.33 0.15 -28.90
CA ARG A 346 -10.40 -1.10 -29.65
C ARG A 346 -10.39 -2.30 -28.71
N TYR A 347 -10.76 -3.45 -29.26
CA TYR A 347 -10.85 -4.70 -28.52
C TYR A 347 -10.19 -5.80 -29.35
N GLU A 348 -9.25 -6.53 -28.75
CA GLU A 348 -8.48 -7.57 -29.42
C GLU A 348 -9.38 -8.67 -29.99
N SER A 349 -10.42 -9.06 -29.23
CA SER A 349 -11.40 -10.04 -29.64
C SER A 349 -12.83 -9.54 -29.46
N ARG A 350 -13.65 -9.82 -30.48
CA ARG A 350 -15.11 -9.56 -30.45
C ARG A 350 -15.88 -10.51 -29.53
N SER A 351 -15.28 -11.65 -29.14
CA SER A 351 -15.92 -12.62 -28.25
C SER A 351 -15.58 -12.40 -26.77
N GLN A 352 -14.62 -11.52 -26.49
CA GLN A 352 -14.19 -11.15 -25.14
C GLN A 352 -14.99 -9.93 -24.64
N PRO A 353 -15.03 -9.69 -23.32
CA PRO A 353 -15.77 -8.58 -22.75
C PRO A 353 -15.34 -7.19 -23.25
N THR A 354 -16.30 -6.26 -23.25
CA THR A 354 -16.12 -4.84 -23.62
C THR A 354 -16.69 -3.94 -22.53
N LEU A 355 -16.38 -2.63 -22.56
CA LEU A 355 -17.00 -1.67 -21.63
C LEU A 355 -18.53 -1.64 -21.75
N GLY A 356 -19.06 -1.74 -22.97
CA GLY A 356 -20.50 -1.84 -23.20
C GLY A 356 -21.12 -3.07 -22.54
N ALA A 357 -20.47 -4.23 -22.63
CA ALA A 357 -20.93 -5.45 -21.95
C ALA A 357 -20.81 -5.33 -20.42
N ALA A 358 -19.74 -4.70 -19.93
CA ALA A 358 -19.50 -4.48 -18.50
C ALA A 358 -20.46 -3.45 -17.87
N ARG A 359 -21.13 -2.65 -18.70
CA ARG A 359 -22.22 -1.76 -18.29
C ARG A 359 -23.53 -2.52 -18.08
N GLU A 360 -23.83 -3.47 -18.96
CA GLU A 360 -25.07 -4.26 -18.92
C GLU A 360 -25.01 -5.40 -17.90
N ALA A 361 -23.81 -5.94 -17.66
CA ALA A 361 -23.58 -7.02 -16.72
C ALA A 361 -22.34 -6.75 -15.88
N ARG A 362 -22.31 -7.28 -14.65
CA ARG A 362 -21.15 -7.13 -13.76
C ARG A 362 -20.00 -8.01 -14.26
N ILE A 363 -19.09 -7.39 -15.02
CA ILE A 363 -17.87 -8.01 -15.57
C ILE A 363 -16.65 -7.40 -14.87
N GLU A 364 -15.70 -8.23 -14.46
CA GLU A 364 -14.48 -7.77 -13.77
C GLU A 364 -13.60 -6.87 -14.65
N ARG A 365 -12.93 -5.91 -14.00
CA ARG A 365 -12.05 -4.93 -14.65
C ARG A 365 -10.95 -5.60 -15.46
N GLU A 366 -10.31 -6.62 -14.89
CA GLU A 366 -9.24 -7.38 -15.54
C GLU A 366 -9.71 -8.04 -16.85
N ALA A 367 -10.92 -8.60 -16.86
CA ALA A 367 -11.46 -9.26 -18.05
C ALA A 367 -11.66 -8.29 -19.22
N VAL A 368 -12.11 -7.05 -18.95
CA VAL A 368 -12.23 -6.02 -19.99
C VAL A 368 -10.86 -5.46 -20.36
N GLY A 369 -10.00 -5.16 -19.38
CA GLY A 369 -8.67 -4.60 -19.58
C GLY A 369 -7.75 -5.51 -20.40
N SER A 370 -7.83 -6.83 -20.20
CA SER A 370 -7.08 -7.79 -21.01
C SER A 370 -7.45 -7.74 -22.50
N ASN A 371 -8.67 -7.31 -22.84
CA ASN A 371 -9.18 -7.21 -24.20
C ASN A 371 -9.09 -5.78 -24.79
N LEU A 372 -9.14 -4.74 -23.95
CA LEU A 372 -9.15 -3.33 -24.36
C LEU A 372 -7.77 -2.89 -24.88
N ARG A 373 -7.74 -2.19 -26.02
CA ARG A 373 -6.54 -1.60 -26.61
C ARG A 373 -6.81 -0.16 -26.97
N LEU A 374 -5.87 0.73 -26.66
CA LEU A 374 -5.86 2.11 -27.15
C LEU A 374 -4.92 2.17 -28.34
N GLU A 375 -5.47 2.35 -29.53
CA GLU A 375 -4.72 2.47 -30.77
C GLU A 375 -4.68 3.94 -31.20
N TYR A 376 -3.55 4.42 -31.70
CA TYR A 376 -3.46 5.74 -32.30
C TYR A 376 -3.47 5.64 -33.83
N HIS A 377 -3.92 6.70 -34.51
CA HIS A 377 -3.68 6.93 -35.93
C HIS A 377 -3.31 8.40 -36.12
N THR A 378 -2.30 8.63 -36.95
CA THR A 378 -1.76 9.96 -37.24
C THR A 378 -2.13 10.41 -38.66
N ARG A 379 -2.16 11.72 -38.89
CA ARG A 379 -2.24 12.32 -40.24
C ARG A 379 -0.86 12.56 -40.88
N PHE A 380 0.20 12.36 -40.11
CA PHE A 380 1.60 12.39 -40.55
C PHE A 380 2.19 10.98 -40.57
N ASP A 381 3.34 10.81 -41.21
CA ASP A 381 4.09 9.55 -41.23
C ASP A 381 4.73 9.32 -39.85
N ASP A 382 4.20 8.36 -39.09
CA ASP A 382 4.62 8.03 -37.73
C ASP A 382 5.92 7.21 -37.69
N VAL A 383 6.33 6.63 -38.81
CA VAL A 383 7.53 5.78 -38.88
C VAL A 383 8.79 6.61 -38.65
N GLY A 384 9.37 6.47 -37.46
CA GLY A 384 10.56 7.20 -37.04
C GLY A 384 10.30 8.69 -36.77
N ALA A 385 9.04 9.08 -36.56
CA ALA A 385 8.68 10.44 -36.18
C ALA A 385 9.18 10.78 -34.78
N THR A 386 9.60 12.04 -34.61
CA THR A 386 10.06 12.58 -33.33
C THR A 386 9.29 13.83 -32.94
N ILE A 387 9.26 14.10 -31.64
CA ILE A 387 8.84 15.38 -31.07
C ILE A 387 10.05 15.96 -30.35
N ASP A 388 10.58 17.06 -30.86
CA ASP A 388 11.79 17.71 -30.34
C ASP A 388 12.98 16.74 -30.17
N GLY A 389 13.08 15.74 -31.03
CA GLY A 389 14.11 14.69 -31.02
C GLY A 389 13.79 13.44 -30.19
N ASP A 390 12.72 13.43 -29.39
CA ASP A 390 12.27 12.25 -28.66
C ASP A 390 11.28 11.42 -29.51
N PRO A 391 11.25 10.08 -29.41
CA PRO A 391 10.35 9.24 -30.20
C PRO A 391 8.87 9.61 -29.98
N PHE A 392 8.13 9.81 -31.07
CA PHE A 392 6.71 10.21 -31.01
C PHE A 392 5.86 9.31 -30.10
N GLU A 393 6.01 7.98 -30.23
CA GLU A 393 5.23 7.02 -29.44
C GLU A 393 5.49 7.14 -27.93
N GLU A 394 6.75 7.37 -27.54
CA GLU A 394 7.13 7.54 -26.13
C GLU A 394 6.60 8.85 -25.57
N VAL A 395 6.66 9.93 -26.36
CA VAL A 395 6.11 11.23 -25.97
C VAL A 395 4.59 11.14 -25.85
N LEU A 396 3.90 10.56 -26.84
CA LEU A 396 2.45 10.38 -26.85
C LEU A 396 1.96 9.61 -25.61
N ALA A 397 2.60 8.50 -25.26
CA ALA A 397 2.23 7.71 -24.08
C ALA A 397 2.39 8.48 -22.76
N ASN A 398 3.22 9.53 -22.74
CA ASN A 398 3.47 10.35 -21.57
C ASN A 398 2.64 11.64 -21.51
N THR A 399 1.86 11.96 -22.54
CA THR A 399 1.01 13.16 -22.52
C THR A 399 -0.18 13.00 -21.59
N MET A 400 -0.68 14.14 -21.10
CA MET A 400 -1.86 14.16 -20.25
C MET A 400 -3.10 13.68 -21.01
N GLU A 401 -3.20 13.96 -22.31
CA GLU A 401 -4.26 13.53 -23.22
C GLU A 401 -4.37 12.00 -23.29
N PHE A 402 -3.25 11.30 -23.47
CA PHE A 402 -3.23 9.84 -23.56
C PHE A 402 -3.59 9.20 -22.20
N ARG A 403 -2.95 9.69 -21.13
CA ARG A 403 -3.20 9.22 -19.76
C ARG A 403 -4.64 9.47 -19.30
N PHE A 404 -5.24 10.59 -19.71
CA PHE A 404 -6.64 10.88 -19.46
C PHE A 404 -7.55 9.84 -20.11
N LEU A 405 -7.33 9.50 -21.38
CA LEU A 405 -8.14 8.49 -22.06
C LEU A 405 -7.94 7.09 -21.45
N GLU A 406 -6.71 6.73 -21.13
CA GLU A 406 -6.38 5.48 -20.44
C GLU A 406 -7.12 5.39 -19.11
N TRP A 407 -7.03 6.42 -18.29
CA TRP A 407 -7.74 6.50 -17.02
C TRP A 407 -9.26 6.39 -17.20
N LEU A 408 -9.82 7.14 -18.14
CA LEU A 408 -11.25 7.18 -18.43
C LEU A 408 -11.79 5.78 -18.78
N ALA A 409 -11.08 5.06 -19.64
CA ALA A 409 -11.51 3.77 -20.18
C ALA A 409 -11.17 2.58 -19.26
N THR A 410 -10.13 2.68 -18.45
CA THR A 410 -9.62 1.54 -17.66
C THR A 410 -9.87 1.67 -16.17
N GLU A 411 -10.11 2.87 -15.63
CA GLU A 411 -10.28 3.12 -14.20
C GLU A 411 -11.63 3.74 -13.90
N LEU A 412 -11.88 4.97 -14.39
CA LEU A 412 -13.06 5.76 -14.02
C LEU A 412 -14.38 5.00 -14.27
N PHE A 413 -14.48 4.28 -15.39
CA PHE A 413 -15.64 3.45 -15.69
C PHE A 413 -15.94 2.46 -14.55
N PHE A 414 -14.91 1.80 -14.02
CA PHE A 414 -15.06 0.81 -12.97
C PHE A 414 -15.25 1.46 -11.61
N GLU A 415 -14.59 2.58 -11.32
CA GLU A 415 -14.80 3.36 -10.11
C GLU A 415 -16.26 3.79 -9.97
N ILE A 416 -16.85 4.42 -11.01
CA ILE A 416 -18.25 4.84 -11.01
C ILE A 416 -19.19 3.67 -10.69
N ARG A 417 -18.89 2.48 -11.22
CA ARG A 417 -19.69 1.29 -10.98
C ARG A 417 -19.50 0.76 -9.56
N ASP A 418 -18.26 0.63 -9.13
CA ASP A 418 -17.89 -0.05 -7.89
C ASP A 418 -18.22 0.79 -6.65
N THR A 419 -18.27 2.12 -6.77
CA THR A 419 -18.81 3.03 -5.75
C THR A 419 -20.34 3.16 -5.80
N GLY A 420 -21.02 2.43 -6.69
CA GLY A 420 -22.48 2.43 -6.81
C GLY A 420 -23.07 3.73 -7.35
N ARG A 421 -22.27 4.53 -8.06
CA ARG A 421 -22.66 5.84 -8.62
C ARG A 421 -23.13 5.78 -10.07
N ALA A 422 -23.16 4.59 -10.69
CA ALA A 422 -23.58 4.39 -12.08
C ALA A 422 -24.93 5.06 -12.43
N ASP A 423 -25.95 4.97 -11.57
CA ASP A 423 -27.24 5.63 -11.82
C ASP A 423 -27.17 7.16 -11.68
N ALA A 424 -26.35 7.64 -10.74
CA ALA A 424 -26.19 9.05 -10.48
C ALA A 424 -25.33 9.75 -11.56
N LEU A 425 -24.46 9.00 -12.23
CA LEU A 425 -23.60 9.42 -13.33
C LEU A 425 -23.98 8.75 -14.66
N ALA A 426 -25.26 8.41 -14.84
CA ALA A 426 -25.69 7.52 -15.92
C ALA A 426 -25.27 8.00 -17.32
N ASP A 427 -25.34 9.30 -17.62
CA ASP A 427 -24.97 9.80 -18.95
C ASP A 427 -23.45 9.69 -19.16
N LEU A 428 -22.64 10.04 -18.16
CA LEU A 428 -21.19 9.86 -18.18
C LEU A 428 -20.81 8.38 -18.31
N TYR A 429 -21.42 7.52 -17.50
CA TYR A 429 -21.15 6.08 -17.47
C TYR A 429 -21.51 5.41 -18.80
N GLU A 430 -22.65 5.78 -19.39
CA GLU A 430 -23.01 5.40 -20.75
C GLU A 430 -22.02 5.96 -21.78
N GLY A 431 -21.70 7.24 -21.70
CA GLY A 431 -20.78 7.94 -22.60
C GLY A 431 -19.45 7.23 -22.71
N ILE A 432 -18.81 6.92 -21.58
CA ILE A 432 -17.52 6.20 -21.54
C ILE A 432 -17.61 4.85 -22.28
N SER A 433 -18.67 4.08 -22.03
CA SER A 433 -18.85 2.76 -22.68
C SER A 433 -19.05 2.82 -24.19
N ARG A 434 -19.41 3.99 -24.73
CA ARG A 434 -19.74 4.22 -26.16
C ARG A 434 -18.61 4.90 -26.94
N ILE A 435 -17.53 5.33 -26.27
CA ILE A 435 -16.36 5.95 -26.92
C ILE A 435 -15.80 4.99 -27.98
N ASP A 436 -15.60 5.51 -29.19
CA ASP A 436 -14.95 4.80 -30.29
C ASP A 436 -13.68 5.50 -30.75
N ARG A 437 -13.77 6.82 -30.97
CA ARG A 437 -12.71 7.68 -31.47
C ARG A 437 -12.54 8.86 -30.53
N VAL A 438 -11.30 9.26 -30.31
CA VAL A 438 -10.94 10.44 -29.54
C VAL A 438 -10.01 11.29 -30.39
N GLU A 439 -10.36 12.55 -30.56
CA GLU A 439 -9.52 13.53 -31.26
C GLU A 439 -8.83 14.40 -30.21
N LEU A 440 -7.52 14.59 -30.37
CA LEU A 440 -6.73 15.43 -29.48
C LEU A 440 -6.63 16.84 -30.07
N ARG A 441 -6.71 17.86 -29.20
CA ARG A 441 -6.61 19.29 -29.56
C ARG A 441 -7.49 19.63 -30.77
N SER A 442 -8.78 19.30 -30.62
CA SER A 442 -9.77 19.36 -31.71
C SER A 442 -10.85 20.39 -31.43
N ALA A 443 -11.37 20.96 -32.51
CA ALA A 443 -12.45 21.93 -32.48
C ALA A 443 -13.80 21.25 -32.73
N VAL A 444 -14.75 21.44 -31.83
CA VAL A 444 -16.12 21.00 -32.00
C VAL A 444 -16.90 22.09 -32.73
N PRO A 445 -17.50 21.80 -33.90
CA PRO A 445 -18.30 22.77 -34.63
C PRO A 445 -19.61 23.05 -33.89
N LEU A 446 -19.99 24.33 -33.83
CA LEU A 446 -21.21 24.81 -33.19
C LEU A 446 -22.18 25.41 -34.22
N GLU A 447 -23.39 25.74 -33.77
CA GLU A 447 -24.28 26.68 -34.45
C GLU A 447 -24.36 27.97 -33.59
N ASP A 448 -24.54 29.14 -34.22
CA ASP A 448 -24.54 30.52 -33.65
C ASP A 448 -23.23 31.32 -33.83
N ASP A 449 -23.03 32.43 -33.09
CA ASP A 449 -21.97 33.45 -33.29
C ASP A 449 -20.52 32.93 -33.12
N ARG A 450 -20.35 31.68 -32.68
CA ARG A 450 -19.06 30.98 -32.59
C ARG A 450 -19.07 29.81 -33.56
N ASP A 451 -18.18 29.81 -34.56
CA ASP A 451 -18.12 28.74 -35.57
C ASP A 451 -17.67 27.39 -34.98
N SER A 452 -16.84 27.42 -33.93
CA SER A 452 -16.34 26.24 -33.23
C SER A 452 -15.76 26.58 -31.87
N VAL A 453 -15.58 25.58 -31.01
CA VAL A 453 -14.88 25.68 -29.73
C VAL A 453 -13.83 24.58 -29.62
N GLU A 454 -12.64 24.91 -29.12
CA GLU A 454 -11.51 23.99 -29.01
C GLU A 454 -11.48 23.30 -27.64
N PHE A 455 -11.11 22.01 -27.65
CA PHE A 455 -10.89 21.21 -26.47
C PHE A 455 -9.62 20.38 -26.64
N ASP A 456 -8.94 20.09 -25.53
CA ASP A 456 -7.74 19.25 -25.53
C ASP A 456 -8.08 17.80 -25.89
N VAL A 457 -9.29 17.35 -25.53
CA VAL A 457 -9.80 16.02 -25.87
C VAL A 457 -11.27 16.12 -26.26
N VAL A 458 -11.64 15.49 -27.38
CA VAL A 458 -13.04 15.27 -27.77
C VAL A 458 -13.25 13.79 -28.06
N ALA A 459 -14.10 13.13 -27.27
CA ALA A 459 -14.45 11.73 -27.46
C ALA A 459 -15.78 11.60 -28.20
N TYR A 460 -15.78 10.76 -29.24
CA TYR A 460 -16.92 10.53 -30.13
C TYR A 460 -17.40 9.09 -30.06
N ASP A 461 -18.68 8.90 -30.32
CA ASP A 461 -19.25 7.58 -30.58
C ASP A 461 -18.92 7.08 -32.00
N LYS A 462 -19.33 5.84 -32.29
CA LYS A 462 -19.16 5.21 -33.62
C LYS A 462 -19.83 5.95 -34.78
N ARG A 463 -20.77 6.85 -34.48
CA ARG A 463 -21.54 7.62 -35.47
C ARG A 463 -20.96 9.02 -35.66
N GLY A 464 -19.92 9.39 -34.89
CA GLY A 464 -19.28 10.70 -34.94
C GLY A 464 -20.01 11.77 -34.11
N SER A 465 -20.87 11.39 -33.17
CA SER A 465 -21.46 12.34 -32.22
C SER A 465 -20.53 12.54 -31.03
N PRO A 466 -20.23 13.79 -30.63
CA PRO A 466 -19.39 14.05 -29.46
C PRO A 466 -20.13 13.63 -28.20
N LEU A 467 -19.49 12.79 -27.40
CA LEU A 467 -20.00 12.28 -26.12
C LEU A 467 -19.37 13.03 -24.95
N LEU A 468 -18.07 13.28 -25.02
CA LEU A 468 -17.31 13.93 -23.97
C LEU A 468 -16.32 14.94 -24.52
N VAL A 469 -16.10 15.99 -23.75
CA VAL A 469 -14.99 16.93 -23.97
C VAL A 469 -14.16 17.04 -22.69
N ALA A 470 -12.87 17.28 -22.83
CA ALA A 470 -12.02 17.60 -21.71
C ALA A 470 -11.09 18.78 -21.99
N ILE A 471 -10.87 19.56 -20.94
CA ILE A 471 -9.84 20.60 -20.87
C ILE A 471 -8.80 20.10 -19.88
N LEU A 472 -7.55 20.02 -20.33
CA LEU A 472 -6.43 19.48 -19.57
C LEU A 472 -5.45 20.60 -19.25
N ASP A 473 -5.05 20.68 -17.99
CA ASP A 473 -4.06 21.64 -17.52
C ASP A 473 -2.90 20.90 -16.87
N ASP A 474 -1.80 20.78 -17.62
CA ASP A 474 -0.56 20.12 -17.19
C ASP A 474 0.37 21.07 -16.38
N SER A 475 -0.12 22.25 -15.99
CA SER A 475 0.66 23.18 -15.18
C SER A 475 0.67 22.75 -13.70
N ARG A 476 1.60 23.34 -12.95
CA ARG A 476 1.66 23.18 -11.48
C ARG A 476 0.84 24.24 -10.75
N ASP A 477 0.28 25.19 -11.50
CA ASP A 477 -0.50 26.28 -10.93
C ASP A 477 -1.92 25.81 -10.68
N PRO A 478 -2.59 26.29 -9.61
CA PRO A 478 -3.95 25.90 -9.33
C PRO A 478 -4.91 26.40 -10.41
N ILE A 479 -5.98 25.64 -10.64
CA ILE A 479 -6.99 26.01 -11.63
C ILE A 479 -7.97 27.03 -11.03
N PRO A 480 -8.02 28.26 -11.58
CA PRO A 480 -8.86 29.30 -11.03
C PRO A 480 -10.31 29.17 -11.50
N ARG A 481 -11.21 29.91 -10.83
CA ARG A 481 -12.65 29.93 -11.10
C ARG A 481 -12.97 30.20 -12.58
N GLU A 482 -12.30 31.18 -13.17
CA GLU A 482 -12.54 31.63 -14.54
C GLU A 482 -12.29 30.52 -15.57
N ARG A 483 -11.33 29.62 -15.29
CA ARG A 483 -11.01 28.51 -16.19
C ARG A 483 -12.16 27.49 -16.25
N VAL A 484 -12.76 27.17 -15.10
CA VAL A 484 -13.91 26.26 -15.01
C VAL A 484 -15.18 26.91 -15.55
N GLU A 485 -15.39 28.22 -15.35
CA GLU A 485 -16.50 28.96 -15.95
C GLU A 485 -16.42 28.99 -17.48
N GLY A 486 -15.22 29.17 -18.03
CA GLY A 486 -14.97 29.06 -19.46
C GLY A 486 -15.31 27.68 -19.99
N ALA A 487 -14.76 26.63 -19.36
CA ALA A 487 -15.04 25.23 -19.69
C ALA A 487 -16.53 24.91 -19.68
N ARG A 488 -17.26 25.39 -18.67
CA ARG A 488 -18.71 25.23 -18.56
C ARG A 488 -19.44 25.92 -19.72
N THR A 489 -19.08 27.15 -20.05
CA THR A 489 -19.69 27.92 -21.14
C THR A 489 -19.51 27.22 -22.48
N ASP A 490 -18.31 26.71 -22.71
CA ASP A 490 -17.92 25.96 -23.89
C ASP A 490 -18.66 24.62 -24.00
N ALA A 491 -18.68 23.85 -22.92
CA ALA A 491 -19.42 22.60 -22.84
C ALA A 491 -20.93 22.78 -23.00
N SER A 492 -21.51 23.86 -22.46
CA SER A 492 -22.94 24.15 -22.61
C SER A 492 -23.29 24.39 -24.08
N ALA A 493 -22.46 25.12 -24.81
CA ALA A 493 -22.69 25.33 -26.25
C ALA A 493 -22.61 24.02 -27.07
N VAL A 494 -21.73 23.08 -26.68
CA VAL A 494 -21.69 21.74 -27.27
C VAL A 494 -22.97 20.97 -26.94
N ALA A 495 -23.38 20.95 -25.67
CA ALA A 495 -24.57 20.25 -25.20
C ALA A 495 -25.87 20.74 -25.86
N ASP A 496 -26.01 22.06 -26.07
CA ASP A 496 -27.14 22.66 -26.80
C ASP A 496 -27.27 22.12 -28.23
N ARG A 497 -26.13 21.82 -28.87
CA ARG A 497 -26.07 21.35 -30.25
C ARG A 497 -26.18 19.83 -30.36
N TYR A 498 -25.58 19.09 -29.44
CA TYR A 498 -25.42 17.63 -29.52
C TYR A 498 -26.17 16.94 -28.37
N PRO A 499 -27.38 16.39 -28.63
CA PRO A 499 -28.19 15.74 -27.60
C PRO A 499 -27.58 14.49 -26.96
N GLU A 500 -26.58 13.88 -27.60
CA GLU A 500 -25.86 12.71 -27.09
C GLU A 500 -24.67 13.11 -26.19
N PHE A 501 -24.42 14.41 -26.01
CA PHE A 501 -23.34 14.92 -25.19
C PHE A 501 -23.60 14.57 -23.71
N ALA A 502 -22.65 13.86 -23.12
CA ALA A 502 -22.79 13.27 -21.79
C ALA A 502 -22.11 14.10 -20.71
N ALA A 503 -20.87 14.56 -20.96
CA ALA A 503 -20.08 15.19 -19.92
C ALA A 503 -18.94 16.07 -20.42
N ALA A 504 -18.56 17.03 -19.59
CA ALA A 504 -17.35 17.83 -19.71
C ALA A 504 -16.45 17.62 -18.50
N LEU A 505 -15.15 17.41 -18.73
CA LEU A 505 -14.16 17.22 -17.68
C LEU A 505 -13.14 18.35 -17.71
N VAL A 506 -12.86 18.94 -16.56
CA VAL A 506 -11.67 19.77 -16.37
C VAL A 506 -10.69 18.97 -15.55
N VAL A 507 -9.47 18.82 -16.07
CA VAL A 507 -8.45 17.97 -15.46
C VAL A 507 -7.24 18.82 -15.11
N ALA A 508 -6.92 18.88 -13.83
CA ALA A 508 -5.76 19.60 -13.32
C ALA A 508 -4.63 18.61 -13.02
N ARG A 509 -3.39 18.94 -13.37
CA ARG A 509 -2.24 18.24 -12.80
C ARG A 509 -1.98 18.64 -11.35
N SER A 510 -2.37 19.85 -11.00
CA SER A 510 -2.28 20.45 -9.68
C SER A 510 -3.57 20.18 -8.90
N TYR A 511 -4.27 21.24 -8.52
CA TYR A 511 -5.50 21.23 -7.73
C TYR A 511 -6.42 22.39 -8.16
N PHE A 512 -7.67 22.35 -7.74
CA PHE A 512 -8.64 23.42 -8.00
C PHE A 512 -8.66 24.48 -6.88
N GLU A 513 -8.73 25.76 -7.25
CA GLU A 513 -9.03 26.80 -6.27
C GLU A 513 -10.46 26.62 -5.71
N PRO A 514 -10.75 27.07 -4.46
CA PRO A 514 -12.09 26.96 -3.90
C PRO A 514 -13.19 27.55 -4.80
N GLY A 515 -12.90 28.68 -5.45
CA GLY A 515 -13.83 29.32 -6.39
C GLY A 515 -14.12 28.49 -7.64
N ALA A 516 -13.20 27.61 -8.06
CA ALA A 516 -13.41 26.70 -9.18
C ALA A 516 -14.36 25.54 -8.81
N LEU A 517 -14.27 25.03 -7.58
CA LEU A 517 -15.20 24.02 -7.05
C LEU A 517 -16.63 24.58 -6.94
N GLU A 518 -16.75 25.84 -6.50
CA GLU A 518 -18.03 26.54 -6.39
C GLU A 518 -18.77 26.64 -7.74
N VAL A 519 -18.07 26.74 -8.87
CA VAL A 519 -18.70 26.80 -10.21
C VAL A 519 -19.56 25.57 -10.46
N VAL A 520 -19.07 24.39 -10.07
CA VAL A 520 -19.80 23.14 -10.28
C VAL A 520 -20.99 23.06 -9.33
N GLU A 521 -20.83 23.46 -8.07
CA GLU A 521 -21.96 23.53 -7.14
C GLU A 521 -23.05 24.50 -7.63
N GLU A 522 -22.66 25.68 -8.11
CA GLU A 522 -23.58 26.69 -8.64
C GLU A 522 -24.30 26.20 -9.91
N ALA A 523 -23.56 25.55 -10.82
CA ALA A 523 -24.11 25.02 -12.07
C ALA A 523 -25.16 23.92 -11.81
N THR A 524 -24.97 23.14 -10.74
CA THR A 524 -25.79 21.95 -10.42
C THR A 524 -26.94 22.27 -9.46
N ARG A 525 -26.90 23.40 -8.74
CA ARG A 525 -27.97 23.89 -7.82
C ARG A 525 -29.20 24.50 -8.50
N SER A 526 -29.26 24.54 -9.83
CA SER A 526 -30.33 25.24 -10.55
C SER A 526 -31.69 24.51 -10.49
N GLY A 527 -32.55 24.92 -9.54
CA GLY A 527 -33.99 24.60 -9.51
C GLY A 527 -34.56 24.55 -8.09
N PHE A 528 -35.66 25.27 -7.83
CA PHE A 528 -36.35 25.44 -6.53
C PHE A 528 -36.85 24.13 -5.86
N LEU A 529 -36.50 22.97 -6.41
CA LEU A 529 -36.94 21.63 -6.00
C LEU A 529 -35.89 20.51 -6.23
N SER A 530 -34.59 20.79 -6.46
CA SER A 530 -33.63 19.76 -6.90
C SER A 530 -33.28 18.71 -5.81
N ARG A 531 -34.15 17.71 -5.66
CA ARG A 531 -33.79 16.34 -5.26
C ARG A 531 -33.24 15.58 -6.49
N GLY A 532 -32.28 16.17 -7.19
CA GLY A 532 -31.65 15.52 -8.33
C GLY A 532 -30.85 14.33 -7.82
N SER A 533 -31.19 13.11 -8.24
CA SER A 533 -30.40 11.91 -7.96
C SER A 533 -29.09 11.87 -8.75
N ARG A 534 -28.90 12.81 -9.69
CA ARG A 534 -27.75 12.89 -10.58
C ARG A 534 -26.67 13.77 -9.99
N LEU A 535 -25.45 13.24 -9.94
CA LEU A 535 -24.30 13.95 -9.39
C LEU A 535 -23.67 14.85 -10.45
N SER A 536 -23.24 16.05 -10.03
CA SER A 536 -22.53 17.00 -10.89
C SER A 536 -23.24 17.34 -12.20
N TYR A 537 -24.58 17.30 -12.20
CA TYR A 537 -25.40 17.42 -13.40
C TYR A 537 -25.90 18.85 -13.61
N VAL A 538 -25.61 19.42 -14.79
CA VAL A 538 -26.12 20.71 -15.25
C VAL A 538 -27.46 20.46 -15.95
N ASN A 539 -28.57 20.89 -15.35
CA ASN A 539 -29.93 20.51 -15.79
C ASN A 539 -30.36 21.09 -17.15
N ASP A 540 -29.76 22.19 -17.57
CA ASP A 540 -30.05 22.88 -18.82
C ASP A 540 -28.72 23.47 -19.32
N PRO A 541 -28.11 22.94 -20.39
CA PRO A 541 -28.69 22.03 -21.41
C PRO A 541 -28.73 20.51 -21.11
N GLY A 542 -28.13 20.02 -20.02
CA GLY A 542 -28.18 18.59 -19.65
C GLY A 542 -26.88 17.81 -19.89
N TYR A 543 -25.92 17.89 -18.95
CA TYR A 543 -24.67 17.12 -19.00
C TYR A 543 -23.99 17.06 -17.62
N HIS A 544 -23.03 16.14 -17.42
CA HIS A 544 -22.20 16.12 -16.21
C HIS A 544 -20.99 17.06 -16.36
N LEU A 545 -20.81 17.99 -15.43
CA LEU A 545 -19.59 18.79 -15.33
C LEU A 545 -18.71 18.21 -14.23
N CYS A 546 -17.58 17.63 -14.58
CA CYS A 546 -16.71 16.95 -13.63
C CYS A 546 -15.33 17.61 -13.53
N LEU A 547 -14.74 17.52 -12.34
CA LEU A 547 -13.38 17.99 -12.06
C LEU A 547 -12.53 16.79 -11.65
N ALA A 548 -11.35 16.66 -12.25
CA ALA A 548 -10.41 15.61 -11.93
C ALA A 548 -9.01 16.18 -11.67
N GLU A 549 -8.27 15.55 -10.76
CA GLU A 549 -6.91 15.96 -10.38
C GLU A 549 -5.94 14.81 -10.60
N ALA A 550 -4.74 15.13 -11.07
CA ALA A 550 -3.63 14.19 -11.07
C ALA A 550 -3.05 14.07 -9.66
N ARG A 551 -2.99 12.84 -9.15
CA ARG A 551 -2.35 12.47 -7.89
C ARG A 551 -1.23 11.48 -8.17
N SER A 552 -0.48 11.11 -7.14
CA SER A 552 0.64 10.15 -7.25
C SER A 552 0.23 8.77 -7.81
N ALA A 553 -1.02 8.35 -7.60
CA ALA A 553 -1.56 7.08 -8.10
C ALA A 553 -2.22 7.17 -9.49
N GLY A 554 -2.39 8.36 -10.06
CA GLY A 554 -3.11 8.56 -11.32
C GLY A 554 -4.11 9.72 -11.25
N LEU A 555 -5.00 9.81 -12.24
CA LEU A 555 -6.09 10.79 -12.24
C LEU A 555 -7.21 10.33 -11.31
N HIS A 556 -7.87 11.27 -10.62
CA HIS A 556 -8.96 10.98 -9.71
C HIS A 556 -10.09 11.98 -9.91
N LEU A 557 -11.34 11.52 -9.82
CA LEU A 557 -12.52 12.40 -9.87
C LEU A 557 -12.68 13.12 -8.53
N THR A 558 -12.46 14.43 -8.51
CA THR A 558 -12.62 15.28 -7.31
C THR A 558 -14.06 15.77 -7.20
N VAL A 559 -14.70 16.10 -8.32
CA VAL A 559 -16.12 16.49 -8.35
C VAL A 559 -16.83 15.76 -9.50
N PRO A 560 -17.88 14.97 -9.21
CA PRO A 560 -18.33 14.58 -7.88
C PRO A 560 -17.35 13.59 -7.25
N GLU A 561 -17.28 13.58 -5.91
CA GLU A 561 -16.52 12.57 -5.17
C GLU A 561 -17.19 11.18 -5.34
N LEU A 562 -16.40 10.18 -5.73
CA LEU A 562 -16.88 8.82 -6.04
C LEU A 562 -16.95 7.92 -4.82
#